data_AF-A0A3N7DSV8-F1
#
_entry.id   AF-A0A3N7DSV8-F1
#
_cell.length_a   1.000
_cell.length_b   1.000
_cell.length_c   1.000
_cell.angle_alpha   90.00
_cell.angle_beta   90.00
_cell.angle_gamma   90.00
#
_symmetry.space_group_name_H-M   'P 1'
#
loop_
_entity.id
_entity.type
_entity.pdbx_description
1 polymer ?
#
loop_
_entity_poly.entity_id
_entity_poly.type
_entity_poly.pdbx_seq_one_letter_code
_entity_poly.pdbx_strand_id
1 'polypeptide(L)'
;MSRQPHPTKQLMKLGIAQAVLFVLGALLGRGLGLLLGLDAFGAGEYGRREIFGIALIGLGGGAGAQAARVWYVGKYGDPRG
;
A
#
# COMPACT_ATOMS: atom_id res chain seq x y z
N MET A 1 5.57 -21.95 -25.47
CA MET A 1 4.47 -21.52 -24.58
C MET A 1 4.23 -20.04 -24.82
N SER A 2 3.19 -19.71 -25.57
CA SER A 2 2.77 -18.33 -25.83
C SER A 2 2.18 -17.74 -24.55
N ARG A 3 2.95 -16.90 -23.84
CA ARG A 3 2.42 -16.07 -22.74
C ARG A 3 1.43 -15.08 -23.34
N GLN A 4 0.14 -15.40 -23.29
CA GLN A 4 -0.92 -14.46 -23.65
C GLN A 4 -0.91 -13.35 -22.58
N PRO A 5 -0.65 -12.08 -22.93
CA PRO A 5 -0.70 -10.98 -21.97
C PRO A 5 -2.09 -10.88 -21.36
N HIS A 6 -2.17 -10.63 -20.05
CA HIS A 6 -3.45 -10.39 -19.41
C HIS A 6 -4.19 -9.24 -20.10
N PRO A 7 -5.51 -9.37 -20.34
CA PRO A 7 -6.29 -8.32 -20.96
C PRO A 7 -6.24 -7.03 -20.13
N THR A 8 -6.15 -5.88 -20.80
CA THR A 8 -6.01 -4.54 -20.18
C THR A 8 -7.04 -4.28 -19.07
N LYS A 9 -8.25 -4.83 -19.20
CA LYS A 9 -9.30 -4.73 -18.17
C LYS A 9 -8.89 -5.37 -16.83
N GLN A 10 -8.15 -6.48 -16.85
CA GLN A 10 -7.66 -7.12 -15.63
C GLN A 10 -6.48 -6.32 -15.04
N LEU A 11 -5.58 -5.79 -15.86
CA LEU A 11 -4.51 -4.90 -15.40
C LEU A 11 -5.04 -3.62 -14.76
N MET A 12 -6.11 -3.02 -15.31
CA MET A 12 -6.79 -1.90 -14.67
C MET A 12 -7.37 -2.27 -13.30
N LYS A 13 -7.97 -3.46 -13.16
CA LYS A 13 -8.45 -3.94 -11.85
C LYS A 13 -7.32 -4.10 -10.85
N LEU A 14 -6.16 -4.62 -11.27
CA LEU A 14 -4.97 -4.68 -10.44
C LEU A 14 -4.53 -3.29 -9.99
N GLY A 15 -4.38 -2.35 -10.93
CA GLY A 15 -3.97 -0.98 -10.60
C GLY A 15 -4.92 -0.28 -9.63
N ILE A 16 -6.24 -0.40 -9.85
CA ILE A 16 -7.25 0.15 -8.95
C ILE A 16 -7.17 -0.52 -7.58
N ALA A 17 -7.07 -1.85 -7.51
CA ALA A 17 -6.95 -2.57 -6.24
C ALA A 17 -5.68 -2.14 -5.48
N GLN A 18 -4.55 -1.99 -6.17
CA GLN A 18 -3.31 -1.50 -5.58
C GLN A 18 -3.44 -0.07 -5.06
N ALA A 19 -4.09 0.82 -5.79
CA ALA A 19 -4.32 2.19 -5.34
C ALA A 19 -5.24 2.24 -4.11
N VAL A 20 -6.34 1.49 -4.12
CA VAL A 20 -7.29 1.43 -2.98
C VAL A 20 -6.62 0.85 -1.74
N LEU A 21 -5.94 -0.30 -1.86
CA LEU A 21 -5.27 -0.90 -0.71
C LEU A 21 -4.04 -0.10 -0.27
N PHE A 22 -3.38 0.62 -1.17
CA PHE A 22 -2.33 1.58 -0.78
C PHE A 22 -2.90 2.69 0.10
N VAL A 23 -4.01 3.32 -0.30
CA VAL A 23 -4.63 4.39 0.50
C VAL A 23 -5.13 3.85 1.84
N LEU A 24 -5.82 2.70 1.85
CA LEU A 24 -6.28 2.06 3.08
C LEU A 24 -5.10 1.68 3.99
N GLY A 25 -4.03 1.11 3.42
CA GLY A 25 -2.82 0.75 4.15
C GLY A 25 -2.10 1.97 4.74
N ALA A 26 -2.03 3.07 3.99
CA ALA A 26 -1.44 4.32 4.47
C ALA A 26 -2.27 4.95 5.60
N LEU A 27 -3.61 4.89 5.50
CA LEU A 27 -4.51 5.35 6.56
C LEU A 27 -4.40 4.49 7.82
N LEU A 28 -4.26 3.17 7.68
CA LEU A 28 -4.01 2.25 8.79
C LEU A 28 -2.63 2.51 9.42
N GLY A 29 -1.59 2.72 8.61
CA GLY A 29 -0.26 3.10 9.07
C GLY A 29 -0.27 4.41 9.84
N ARG A 30 -1.05 5.40 9.39
CA ARG A 30 -1.29 6.65 10.12
C ARG A 30 -1.99 6.39 11.45
N GLY A 31 -3.06 5.61 11.45
CA GLY A 31 -3.81 5.27 12.66
C GLY A 31 -2.94 4.57 13.71
N LEU A 32 -2.11 3.62 13.27
CA LEU A 32 -1.11 2.96 14.11
C LEU A 32 -0.03 3.94 14.61
N GLY A 33 0.45 4.84 13.75
CA GLY A 33 1.39 5.89 14.15
C GLY A 33 0.80 6.78 15.25
N LEU A 34 -0.45 7.22 15.09
CA LEU A 34 -1.16 7.99 16.11
C LEU A 34 -1.33 7.22 17.43
N LEU A 35 -1.70 5.94 17.38
CA LEU A 35 -1.82 5.10 18.58
C LEU A 35 -0.48 4.91 19.31
N LEU A 36 0.62 4.86 18.57
CA LEU A 36 1.98 4.77 19.11
C LEU A 36 2.54 6.13 19.56
N GLY A 37 1.78 7.23 19.41
CA GLY A 37 2.24 8.59 19.71
C GLY A 37 3.29 9.13 18.72
N LEU A 38 3.39 8.49 17.56
CA LEU A 38 4.22 8.85 16.40
C LEU A 38 3.34 9.65 15.42
N ASP A 39 3.00 10.88 15.80
CA ASP A 39 2.19 11.74 14.94
C ASP A 39 3.04 12.27 13.79
N ALA A 40 2.73 11.85 12.57
CA ALA A 40 3.37 12.34 11.35
C ALA A 40 3.08 13.84 11.09
N PHE A 41 2.04 14.40 11.71
CA PHE A 41 1.62 15.79 11.59
C PHE A 41 1.75 16.56 12.92
N GLY A 42 2.55 16.05 13.85
CA GLY A 42 2.82 16.70 15.13
C GLY A 42 3.34 18.13 14.93
N ALA A 43 2.78 19.08 15.68
CA ALA A 43 3.16 20.50 15.61
C ALA A 43 4.45 20.84 16.39
N GLY A 44 5.06 19.86 17.06
CA GLY A 44 6.36 20.01 17.73
C GLY A 44 7.49 19.78 16.73
N GLU A 45 8.60 20.49 16.86
CA GLU A 45 9.82 20.39 16.05
C GLU A 45 10.02 19.04 15.36
N TYR A 46 10.27 19.06 14.03
CA TYR A 46 10.48 17.91 13.14
C TYR A 46 11.38 16.83 13.76
N GLY A 47 10.78 15.96 14.56
CA GLY A 47 11.47 15.10 15.50
C GLY A 47 11.46 13.66 15.02
N ARG A 48 12.06 12.79 15.81
CA ARG A 48 12.08 11.35 15.51
C ARG A 48 10.65 10.79 15.38
N ARG A 49 9.67 11.35 16.08
CA ARG A 49 8.28 10.86 16.09
C ARG A 49 7.58 11.08 14.76
N GLU A 50 7.77 12.24 14.15
CA GLU A 50 7.21 12.63 12.87
C GLU A 50 7.81 11.78 11.75
N ILE A 51 9.13 11.59 11.77
CA ILE A 51 9.85 10.74 10.81
C ILE A 51 9.37 9.28 10.90
N PHE A 52 9.26 8.74 12.12
CA PHE A 52 8.73 7.39 12.32
C PHE A 52 7.26 7.29 11.91
N GLY A 53 6.45 8.32 12.14
CA GLY A 53 5.06 8.39 11.69
C GLY A 53 4.93 8.33 10.17
N ILE A 54 5.71 9.16 9.45
CA ILE A 54 5.75 9.16 7.98
C ILE A 54 6.23 7.80 7.46
N ALA A 55 7.26 7.22 8.07
CA ALA A 55 7.75 5.90 7.71
C ALA A 55 6.66 4.82 7.90
N LEU A 56 5.88 4.88 8.99
CA LEU A 56 4.79 3.95 9.26
C LEU A 56 3.65 4.08 8.24
N ILE A 57 3.32 5.31 7.82
CA ILE A 57 2.36 5.57 6.75
C ILE A 57 2.86 4.98 5.42
N GLY A 58 4.12 5.24 5.07
CA GLY A 58 4.74 4.72 3.86
C GLY A 58 4.81 3.19 3.84
N LEU A 59 5.18 2.58 4.97
CA LEU A 59 5.19 1.13 5.14
C LEU A 59 3.78 0.54 5.06
N GLY A 60 2.80 1.17 5.69
CA GLY A 60 1.39 0.77 5.62
C GLY A 60 0.86 0.81 4.19
N GLY A 61 1.11 1.91 3.46
CA GLY A 61 0.70 2.05 2.06
C GLY A 61 1.40 1.04 1.14
N GLY A 62 2.72 0.89 1.28
CA GLY A 62 3.51 -0.09 0.53
C GLY A 62 3.04 -1.53 0.77
N ALA A 63 2.79 -1.90 2.03
CA ALA A 63 2.23 -3.20 2.39
C ALA A 63 0.83 -3.42 1.79
N GLY A 64 -0.02 -2.39 1.78
CA GLY A 64 -1.33 -2.43 1.13
C GLY A 64 -1.26 -2.68 -0.38
N ALA A 65 -0.37 -1.98 -1.09
CA ALA A 65 -0.16 -2.19 -2.53
C ALA A 65 0.38 -3.60 -2.85
N GLN A 66 1.22 -4.16 -1.98
CA GLN A 66 1.71 -5.54 -2.09
C GLN A 66 0.60 -6.56 -1.79
N ALA A 67 -0.24 -6.32 -0.79
CA ALA A 67 -1.38 -7.18 -0.48
C ALA A 67 -2.37 -7.25 -1.64
N ALA A 68 -2.66 -6.12 -2.31
CA ALA A 68 -3.48 -6.10 -3.53
C ALA A 68 -2.86 -6.93 -4.66
N ARG A 69 -1.53 -6.87 -4.81
CA ARG A 69 -0.81 -7.68 -5.79
C ARG A 69 -0.92 -9.17 -5.46
N VAL A 70 -0.65 -9.57 -4.23
CA VAL A 70 -0.75 -10.98 -3.78
C VAL A 70 -2.17 -11.51 -3.99
N TRP A 71 -3.18 -10.72 -3.63
CA TRP A 71 -4.58 -11.08 -3.87
C TRP A 71 -4.90 -11.26 -5.35
N TYR A 72 -4.43 -10.34 -6.19
CA TYR A 72 -4.65 -10.44 -7.64
C TYR A 72 -3.96 -11.66 -8.23
N VAL A 73 -2.71 -11.94 -7.84
CA VAL A 73 -1.97 -13.13 -8.31
C VAL A 73 -2.67 -14.41 -7.89
N GLY A 74 -3.17 -14.50 -6.65
CA GLY A 74 -3.93 -15.66 -6.18
C GLY A 74 -5.27 -15.86 -6.90
N LYS A 75 -5.92 -14.78 -7.37
CA LYS A 75 -7.23 -14.84 -8.02
C LYS A 75 -7.18 -14.96 -9.54
N TYR A 76 -6.19 -14.34 -10.18
CA TYR A 76 -6.11 -14.19 -11.63
C TYR A 76 -4.82 -14.75 -12.24
N GLY A 77 -3.83 -15.17 -11.44
CA GLY A 77 -2.52 -15.58 -11.92
C GLY A 77 -1.52 -14.43 -11.97
N ASP A 78 -0.22 -14.75 -12.15
CA ASP A 78 0.83 -13.73 -12.20
C ASP A 78 0.72 -12.92 -13.51
N PRO A 79 0.43 -11.61 -13.45
CA PRO A 79 0.38 -10.79 -14.66
C PRO A 79 1.73 -10.67 -15.37
N ARG A 80 2.83 -11.10 -14.75
CA ARG A 80 4.18 -11.12 -15.32
C ARG A 80 4.65 -12.52 -15.79
N GLY A 81 3.84 -13.58 -15.60
CA GLY A 81 4.26 -14.98 -15.73
C GLY A 81 3.51 -15.78 -16.77
#